data_AF-A0A534ZNF6-F1
#
_entry.id   AF-A0A534ZNF6-F1
#
_cell.length_a   1.000
_cell.length_b   1.000
_cell.length_c   1.000
_cell.angle_alpha   90.00
_cell.angle_beta   90.00
_cell.angle_gamma   90.00
#
_symmetry.space_group_name_H-M   'P 1'
#
loop_
_entity.id
_entity.type
_entity.pdbx_description
1 polymer ?
#
loop_
_entity_poly.entity_id
_entity_poly.type
_entity_poly.pdbx_seq_one_letter_code
_entity_poly.pdbx_strand_id
1 'polypeptide(L)'
;MTCAEVEGLLDAFVDAELPAPALLAVARHAGACEACDAAVRELSALREAVERSVAAEAETLDLSRVWPAVSQGVERHDARVEWRRRLRTVPAWGVALAVAASAVLWLRSPEPEPARLAAAPRRNQAVIERIDSSGHFELRRDRKYGTTLIMVSDQAGQ
;
A
#
# COMPACT_ATOMS: atom_id res chain seq x y z
N MET A 1 -21.34 -22.92 36.59
CA MET A 1 -19.96 -22.59 36.17
C MET A 1 -19.06 -22.67 37.38
N THR A 2 -17.90 -23.27 37.24
CA THR A 2 -16.86 -23.37 38.27
C THR A 2 -15.85 -22.22 38.13
N CYS A 3 -15.05 -21.96 39.16
CA CYS A 3 -14.00 -20.94 39.08
C CYS A 3 -12.99 -21.25 37.95
N ALA A 4 -12.59 -22.52 37.79
CA ALA A 4 -11.67 -22.93 36.73
C ALA A 4 -12.23 -22.68 35.32
N GLU A 5 -13.54 -22.89 35.11
CA GLU A 5 -14.19 -22.54 33.84
C GLU A 5 -14.21 -21.03 33.62
N VAL A 6 -14.42 -20.24 34.67
CA VAL A 6 -14.42 -18.77 34.58
C VAL A 6 -13.03 -18.23 34.31
N GLU A 7 -12.00 -18.71 35.01
CA GLU A 7 -10.60 -18.35 34.83
C GLU A 7 -10.16 -18.54 33.37
N GLY A 8 -10.53 -19.66 32.75
CA GLY A 8 -10.25 -19.91 31.33
C GLY A 8 -11.01 -19.01 30.33
N LEU A 9 -11.94 -18.19 30.81
CA LEU A 9 -12.77 -17.29 30.00
C LEU A 9 -12.53 -15.80 30.33
N LEU A 10 -11.70 -15.48 31.32
CA LEU A 10 -11.56 -14.11 31.84
C LEU A 10 -11.02 -13.12 30.80
N ASP A 11 -10.00 -13.52 30.02
CA ASP A 11 -9.42 -12.64 29.00
C ASP A 11 -10.48 -12.22 27.97
N ALA A 12 -11.15 -13.21 27.36
CA ALA A 12 -12.22 -12.96 26.40
C ALA A 12 -13.44 -12.25 27.03
N PHE A 13 -13.68 -12.42 28.34
CA PHE A 13 -14.73 -11.71 29.06
C PHE A 13 -14.42 -10.21 29.17
N VAL A 14 -13.19 -9.85 29.55
CA VAL A 14 -12.75 -8.45 29.72
C VAL A 14 -12.69 -7.70 28.38
N ASP A 15 -12.38 -8.41 27.30
CA ASP A 15 -12.39 -7.88 25.94
C ASP A 15 -13.79 -7.90 25.28
N ALA A 16 -14.80 -8.40 25.98
CA ALA A 16 -16.18 -8.55 25.50
C ALA A 16 -16.33 -9.43 24.23
N GLU A 17 -15.43 -10.39 24.04
CA GLU A 17 -15.39 -11.30 22.88
C GLU A 17 -16.21 -12.58 23.09
N LEU A 18 -16.71 -12.82 24.30
CA LEU A 18 -17.56 -13.96 24.58
C LEU A 18 -18.98 -13.81 23.99
N PRO A 19 -19.62 -14.91 23.56
CA PRO A 19 -21.02 -14.88 23.19
C PRO A 19 -21.88 -14.47 24.39
N ALA A 20 -22.98 -13.74 24.14
CA ALA A 20 -23.82 -13.14 25.19
C ALA A 20 -24.23 -14.09 26.34
N PRO A 21 -24.58 -15.38 26.09
CA PRO A 21 -24.88 -16.31 27.18
C PRO A 21 -23.68 -16.57 28.11
N ALA A 22 -22.47 -16.64 27.55
CA ALA A 22 -21.25 -16.86 28.32
C ALA A 22 -20.85 -15.60 29.11
N LEU A 23 -20.97 -14.40 28.51
CA LEU A 23 -20.79 -13.13 29.24
C LEU A 23 -21.67 -13.07 30.48
N LEU A 24 -22.96 -13.35 30.33
CA LEU A 24 -23.90 -13.33 31.46
C LEU A 24 -23.54 -14.36 32.54
N ALA A 25 -23.10 -15.55 32.12
CA ALA A 25 -22.80 -16.63 33.03
C ALA A 25 -21.50 -16.37 33.83
N VAL A 26 -20.47 -15.81 33.18
CA VAL A 26 -19.24 -15.32 33.84
C VAL A 26 -19.55 -14.17 34.79
N ALA A 27 -20.31 -13.16 34.34
CA ALA A 27 -20.69 -12.00 35.17
C ALA A 27 -21.47 -12.42 36.43
N ARG A 28 -22.39 -13.38 36.29
CA ARG A 28 -23.14 -13.91 37.44
C ARG A 28 -22.24 -14.64 38.43
N HIS A 29 -21.27 -15.42 37.94
CA HIS A 29 -20.33 -16.12 38.81
C HIS A 29 -19.41 -15.12 39.53
N ALA A 30 -18.81 -14.18 38.80
CA ALA A 30 -17.96 -13.14 39.38
C ALA A 30 -18.71 -12.34 40.45
N GLY A 31 -19.97 -11.94 40.19
CA GLY A 31 -20.80 -11.24 41.17
C GLY A 31 -21.13 -12.03 42.45
N ALA A 32 -20.87 -13.35 42.47
CA ALA A 32 -21.09 -14.22 43.62
C ALA A 32 -19.80 -14.83 44.19
N CYS A 33 -18.63 -14.55 43.59
CA CYS A 33 -17.35 -15.14 43.94
C CYS A 33 -16.28 -14.04 44.02
N GLU A 34 -15.85 -13.71 45.24
CA GLU A 34 -14.89 -12.62 45.48
C GLU A 34 -13.56 -12.81 44.75
N ALA A 35 -13.07 -14.05 44.62
CA ALA A 35 -11.83 -14.35 43.92
C ALA A 35 -11.93 -14.05 42.41
N CYS A 36 -13.03 -14.48 41.77
CA CYS A 36 -13.26 -14.21 40.36
C CYS A 36 -13.58 -12.72 40.11
N ASP A 37 -14.30 -12.05 41.01
CA ASP A 37 -14.53 -10.61 40.97
C ASP A 37 -13.21 -9.82 41.05
N ALA A 38 -12.31 -10.21 41.95
CA ALA A 38 -10.98 -9.61 42.05
C ALA A 38 -10.17 -9.79 40.75
N ALA A 39 -10.16 -10.99 40.17
CA ALA A 39 -9.46 -11.27 38.92
C ALA A 39 -10.02 -10.43 37.74
N VAL A 40 -11.35 -10.31 37.62
CA VAL A 40 -11.99 -9.45 36.62
C VAL A 40 -11.57 -7.99 36.80
N ARG A 41 -11.56 -7.48 38.03
CA ARG A 41 -11.15 -6.10 38.31
C ARG A 41 -9.68 -5.85 37.97
N GLU A 42 -8.80 -6.79 38.30
CA GLU A 42 -7.37 -6.69 38.01
C GLU A 42 -7.12 -6.64 36.49
N LEU A 43 -7.73 -7.55 35.73
CA LEU A 43 -7.59 -7.57 34.27
C LEU A 43 -8.22 -6.33 33.62
N SER A 44 -9.36 -5.86 34.13
CA SER A 44 -9.99 -4.63 33.64
C SER A 44 -9.11 -3.40 33.89
N ALA A 45 -8.49 -3.30 35.08
CA ALA A 45 -7.58 -2.21 35.40
C ALA A 45 -6.30 -2.25 34.53
N LEU A 46 -5.79 -3.45 34.24
CA LEU A 46 -4.67 -3.63 33.31
C LEU A 46 -5.06 -3.17 31.89
N ARG A 47 -6.21 -3.60 31.38
CA ARG A 47 -6.73 -3.18 30.07
C ARG A 47 -6.86 -1.66 30.00
N GLU A 48 -7.48 -1.03 31.00
CA GLU A 48 -7.63 0.44 31.05
C GLU A 48 -6.27 1.17 31.11
N ALA A 49 -5.26 0.60 31.77
CA ALA A 49 -3.92 1.16 31.78
C ALA A 49 -3.25 1.09 30.40
N VAL A 50 -3.38 -0.06 29.72
CA VAL A 50 -2.86 -0.26 28.35
C VAL A 50 -3.57 0.67 27.37
N GLU A 51 -4.91 0.73 27.42
CA GLU A 51 -5.71 1.61 26.55
C GLU A 51 -5.31 3.08 26.70
N ARG A 52 -5.12 3.56 27.94
CA ARG A 52 -4.66 4.94 28.17
C ARG A 52 -3.25 5.18 27.64
N SER A 53 -2.34 4.22 27.80
CA SER A 53 -0.98 4.33 27.26
C SER A 53 -0.98 4.41 25.74
N VAL A 54 -1.71 3.51 25.08
CA VAL A 54 -1.82 3.47 23.62
C VAL A 54 -2.52 4.71 23.08
N ALA A 55 -3.58 5.18 23.75
CA ALA A 55 -4.27 6.41 23.35
C ALA A 55 -3.34 7.63 23.44
N ALA A 56 -2.58 7.76 24.52
CA ALA A 56 -1.61 8.83 24.68
C ALA A 56 -0.51 8.79 23.60
N GLU A 57 -0.02 7.61 23.24
CA GLU A 57 0.93 7.48 22.12
C GLU A 57 0.28 7.81 20.77
N ALA A 58 -0.95 7.33 20.53
CA ALA A 58 -1.66 7.59 19.29
C ALA A 58 -1.94 9.07 19.05
N GLU A 59 -2.20 9.86 20.09
CA GLU A 59 -2.37 11.32 20.00
C GLU A 59 -1.12 12.05 19.51
N THR A 60 0.07 11.46 19.68
CA THR A 60 1.33 12.04 19.18
C THR A 60 1.58 11.76 17.69
N LEU A 61 0.85 10.82 17.10
CA LEU A 61 1.05 10.38 15.72
C LEU A 61 0.15 11.15 14.76
N ASP A 62 0.71 11.61 13.64
CA ASP A 62 -0.09 12.12 12.53
C ASP A 62 -0.70 10.96 11.73
N LEU A 63 -1.92 10.56 12.11
CA LEU A 63 -2.69 9.51 11.43
C LEU A 63 -3.56 10.06 10.29
N SER A 64 -3.47 11.36 9.94
CA SER A 64 -4.33 12.00 8.93
C SER A 64 -4.26 11.32 7.56
N ARG A 65 -3.14 10.65 7.25
CA ARG A 65 -2.90 9.96 5.98
C ARG A 65 -3.35 8.50 5.97
N VAL A 66 -3.61 7.91 7.14
CA VAL A 66 -3.93 6.48 7.26
C VAL A 66 -5.28 6.17 6.61
N TRP A 67 -6.34 6.88 7.01
CA TRP A 67 -7.67 6.63 6.46
C TRP A 67 -7.76 6.88 4.93
N PRO A 68 -7.23 7.99 4.38
CA PRO A 68 -7.18 8.17 2.93
C PRO A 68 -6.43 7.06 2.18
N ALA A 69 -5.33 6.54 2.75
CA ALA A 69 -4.59 5.44 2.13
C ALA A 69 -5.41 4.13 2.16
N VAL A 70 -6.09 3.85 3.27
CA VAL A 70 -6.98 2.69 3.42
C VAL A 70 -8.16 2.78 2.46
N SER A 71 -8.87 3.90 2.42
CA SER A 71 -10.04 4.10 1.55
C SER A 71 -9.65 3.94 0.07
N GLN A 72 -8.53 4.55 -0.33
CA GLN A 72 -8.02 4.41 -1.70
C GLN A 72 -7.59 2.96 -2.01
N GLY A 73 -7.08 2.22 -1.02
CA GLY A 73 -6.78 0.80 -1.14
C GLY A 73 -8.03 -0.04 -1.39
N VAL A 74 -9.10 0.21 -0.64
CA VAL A 74 -10.40 -0.46 -0.77
C VAL A 74 -11.03 -0.16 -2.12
N GLU A 75 -11.10 1.11 -2.53
CA GLU A 75 -11.64 1.51 -3.83
C GLU A 75 -10.91 0.84 -5.01
N ARG A 76 -9.57 0.80 -4.95
CA ARG A 76 -8.76 0.10 -5.97
C ARG A 76 -8.98 -1.41 -5.96
N HIS A 77 -9.28 -2.00 -4.81
CA HIS A 77 -9.58 -3.43 -4.70
C HIS A 77 -10.94 -3.71 -5.36
N ASP A 78 -11.96 -2.95 -5.02
CA ASP A 78 -13.30 -3.11 -5.57
C ASP A 78 -13.34 -2.87 -7.08
N ALA A 79 -12.68 -1.81 -7.56
CA ALA A 79 -12.54 -1.56 -8.99
C ALA A 79 -11.84 -2.72 -9.73
N ARG A 80 -10.81 -3.34 -9.12
CA ARG A 80 -10.14 -4.52 -9.70
C ARG A 80 -11.03 -5.76 -9.70
N VAL A 81 -11.79 -5.98 -8.63
CA VAL A 81 -12.73 -7.12 -8.54
C VAL A 81 -13.85 -6.96 -9.57
N GLU A 82 -14.42 -5.75 -9.69
CA GLU A 82 -15.45 -5.43 -10.68
C GLU A 82 -14.91 -5.58 -12.11
N TRP A 83 -13.73 -5.03 -12.40
CA TRP A 83 -13.12 -5.16 -13.73
C TRP A 83 -12.86 -6.62 -14.11
N ARG A 84 -12.38 -7.45 -13.15
CA ARG A 84 -12.22 -8.90 -13.36
C ARG A 84 -13.54 -9.61 -13.59
N ARG A 85 -14.62 -9.24 -12.88
CA ARG A 85 -15.96 -9.78 -13.14
C ARG A 85 -16.45 -9.40 -14.53
N ARG A 86 -16.28 -8.13 -14.93
CA ARG A 86 -16.71 -7.62 -16.23
C ARG A 86 -15.95 -8.29 -17.38
N LEU A 87 -14.64 -8.52 -17.25
CA LEU A 87 -13.86 -9.28 -18.22
C LEU A 87 -14.33 -10.73 -18.36
N ARG A 88 -14.74 -11.39 -17.27
CA ARG A 88 -15.31 -12.74 -17.33
C ARG A 88 -16.65 -12.79 -18.07
N THR A 89 -17.36 -11.66 -18.14
CA THR A 89 -18.62 -11.56 -18.91
C THR A 89 -18.42 -11.17 -20.38
N VAL A 90 -17.19 -10.86 -20.82
CA VAL A 90 -16.92 -10.59 -22.23
C VAL A 90 -16.90 -11.92 -23.00
N PRO A 91 -17.81 -12.14 -23.96
CA PRO A 91 -17.79 -13.36 -24.76
C PRO A 91 -16.52 -13.42 -25.61
N ALA A 92 -15.95 -14.62 -25.79
CA ALA A 92 -14.67 -14.83 -26.46
C ALA A 92 -14.58 -14.20 -27.87
N TRP A 93 -15.72 -14.10 -28.58
CA TRP A 93 -15.79 -13.46 -29.89
C TRP A 93 -15.55 -11.95 -29.86
N GLY A 94 -15.87 -11.27 -28.75
CA GLY A 94 -15.59 -9.83 -28.59
C GLY A 94 -14.10 -9.53 -28.57
N VAL A 95 -13.31 -10.39 -27.92
CA VAL A 95 -11.84 -10.29 -27.92
C VAL A 95 -11.29 -10.58 -29.32
N ALA A 96 -11.79 -11.62 -29.99
CA ALA A 96 -11.38 -11.97 -31.34
C ALA A 96 -11.67 -10.86 -32.36
N LEU A 97 -12.84 -10.21 -32.28
CA LEU A 97 -13.21 -9.08 -33.12
C LEU A 97 -12.30 -7.85 -32.90
N ALA A 98 -11.96 -7.54 -31.65
CA ALA A 98 -11.07 -6.42 -31.34
C ALA A 98 -9.64 -6.65 -31.89
N VAL A 99 -9.13 -7.88 -31.78
CA VAL A 99 -7.83 -8.26 -32.34
C VAL A 99 -7.86 -8.22 -33.86
N ALA A 100 -8.91 -8.77 -34.50
CA ALA A 100 -9.08 -8.73 -35.94
C ALA A 100 -9.18 -7.29 -36.47
N ALA A 101 -9.94 -6.42 -35.79
CA ALA A 101 -10.06 -5.00 -36.15
C ALA A 101 -8.71 -4.26 -36.03
N SER A 102 -7.94 -4.54 -34.97
CA SER A 102 -6.60 -3.96 -34.77
C SER A 102 -5.62 -4.42 -35.86
N ALA A 103 -5.68 -5.70 -36.25
CA ALA A 103 -4.87 -6.25 -37.33
C ALA A 103 -5.24 -5.63 -38.69
N VAL A 104 -6.54 -5.46 -38.97
CA VAL A 104 -7.03 -4.79 -40.19
C VAL A 104 -6.59 -3.32 -40.23
N LEU A 105 -6.62 -2.61 -39.10
CA LEU A 105 -6.11 -1.24 -39.00
C LEU A 105 -4.59 -1.18 -39.25
N TRP A 106 -3.83 -2.15 -38.73
CA TRP A 106 -2.40 -2.27 -39.03
C TRP A 106 -2.12 -2.54 -40.51
N LEU A 107 -2.85 -3.48 -41.12
CA LEU A 107 -2.74 -3.82 -42.54
C LEU A 107 -3.20 -2.70 -43.48
N ARG A 108 -4.12 -1.85 -43.03
CA ARG A 108 -4.64 -0.70 -43.78
C ARG A 108 -3.94 0.61 -43.47
N SER A 109 -3.02 0.64 -42.51
CA SER A 109 -2.23 1.84 -42.25
C SER A 109 -1.30 2.02 -43.44
N PRO A 110 -1.50 3.04 -44.29
CA PRO A 110 -0.50 3.36 -45.31
C PRO A 110 0.82 3.59 -44.59
N GLU A 111 1.92 3.09 -45.15
CA GLU A 111 3.25 3.41 -44.62
C GLU A 111 3.30 4.93 -44.44
N PRO A 112 3.58 5.43 -43.23
CA PRO A 112 3.65 6.86 -43.03
C PRO A 112 4.75 7.37 -43.93
N GLU A 113 4.38 8.11 -44.98
CA GLU A 113 5.31 8.85 -45.80
C GLU A 113 6.17 9.64 -44.81
N PRO A 114 7.49 9.43 -44.76
CA PRO A 114 8.31 10.01 -43.70
C PRO A 114 8.22 11.52 -43.86
N ALA A 115 7.35 12.14 -43.06
CA ALA A 115 7.25 13.56 -42.95
C ALA A 115 8.64 14.03 -42.55
N ARG A 116 9.38 14.62 -43.49
CA ARG A 116 10.60 15.35 -43.18
C ARG A 116 10.16 16.56 -42.38
N LEU A 117 9.96 16.33 -41.08
CA LEU A 117 9.94 17.39 -40.11
C LEU A 117 11.30 18.06 -40.27
N ALA A 118 11.31 19.27 -40.84
CA ALA A 118 12.45 20.16 -40.69
C ALA A 118 12.79 20.12 -39.20
N ALA A 119 13.99 19.65 -38.87
CA ALA A 119 14.40 19.42 -37.51
C ALA A 119 14.24 20.74 -36.74
N ALA A 120 13.11 20.91 -36.06
CA ALA A 120 12.98 21.95 -35.07
C ALA A 120 14.13 21.70 -34.09
N PRO A 121 15.00 22.69 -33.82
CA PRO A 121 16.09 22.49 -32.91
C PRO A 121 15.49 22.10 -31.57
N ARG A 122 15.62 20.82 -31.21
CA ARG A 122 15.20 20.29 -29.92
C ARG A 122 15.97 21.08 -28.87
N ARG A 123 15.33 22.08 -28.26
CA ARG A 123 15.81 22.73 -27.04
C ARG A 123 15.60 21.78 -25.87
N ASN A 124 16.24 20.62 -25.90
CA ASN A 124 16.42 19.79 -24.72
C ASN A 124 17.75 20.22 -24.08
N GLN A 125 17.75 21.42 -23.52
CA GLN A 125 18.92 22.02 -22.88
C GLN A 125 18.84 21.70 -21.39
N ALA A 126 19.07 20.45 -21.01
CA ALA A 126 19.51 20.20 -19.64
C ALA A 126 20.91 20.80 -19.51
N VAL A 127 21.03 21.87 -18.71
CA VAL A 127 22.30 22.54 -18.43
C VAL A 127 22.80 22.03 -17.09
N ILE A 128 24.02 21.53 -17.06
CA ILE A 128 24.67 21.14 -15.81
C ILE A 128 25.30 22.41 -15.23
N GLU A 129 24.68 22.98 -14.20
CA GLU A 129 25.17 24.22 -13.58
C GLU A 129 26.41 23.99 -12.70
N ARG A 130 26.48 22.85 -12.00
CA ARG A 130 27.61 22.50 -11.13
C ARG A 130 27.78 21.00 -11.01
N ILE A 131 29.02 20.53 -11.04
CA ILE A 131 29.41 19.18 -10.65
C ILE A 131 30.39 19.34 -9.48
N ASP A 132 30.08 18.73 -8.35
CA ASP A 132 30.96 18.69 -7.19
C ASP A 132 31.40 17.24 -7.01
N SER A 133 32.70 16.95 -7.16
CA SER A 133 33.23 15.59 -7.04
C SER A 133 34.64 15.60 -6.48
N SER A 134 34.93 14.65 -5.60
CA SER A 134 36.26 14.40 -5.04
C SER A 134 37.15 13.50 -5.91
N GLY A 135 36.65 13.01 -7.05
CA GLY A 135 37.36 12.10 -7.97
C GLY A 135 37.59 12.70 -9.35
N HIS A 136 38.25 11.94 -10.23
CA HIS A 136 38.45 12.34 -11.62
C HIS A 136 37.19 12.07 -12.45
N PHE A 137 36.77 13.05 -13.25
CA PHE A 137 35.67 12.89 -14.19
C PHE A 137 35.99 13.56 -15.53
N GLU A 138 35.35 13.04 -16.58
CA GLU A 138 35.43 13.58 -17.93
C GLU A 138 34.03 13.79 -18.49
N LEU A 139 33.83 14.94 -19.14
CA LEU A 139 32.59 15.34 -19.79
C LEU A 139 32.78 15.29 -21.30
N ARG A 140 31.94 14.52 -22.00
CA ARG A 140 31.97 14.45 -23.47
C ARG A 140 30.58 14.64 -24.05
N ARG A 141 30.45 15.56 -25.01
CA ARG A 141 29.18 15.84 -25.70
C ARG A 141 29.13 15.09 -27.03
N ASP A 142 28.16 14.19 -27.16
CA ASP A 142 27.88 13.56 -28.44
C ASP A 142 26.96 14.45 -29.29
N ARG A 143 27.52 15.02 -30.37
CA ARG A 143 26.81 15.90 -31.29
C ARG A 143 25.75 15.16 -32.11
N LYS A 144 25.85 13.84 -32.29
CA LYS A 144 24.94 13.06 -33.14
C LYS A 144 23.60 12.79 -32.44
N TYR A 145 23.63 12.54 -31.14
CA TYR A 145 22.43 12.18 -30.37
C TYR A 145 21.98 13.26 -29.36
N GLY A 146 22.76 14.34 -29.19
CA GLY A 146 22.45 15.41 -28.23
C GLY A 146 22.62 14.98 -26.78
N THR A 147 23.35 13.90 -26.54
CA THR A 147 23.57 13.31 -25.21
C THR A 147 24.90 13.83 -24.63
N THR A 148 24.88 14.23 -23.36
CA THR A 148 26.09 14.52 -22.59
C THR A 148 26.48 13.26 -21.81
N LEU A 149 27.65 12.71 -22.06
CA LEU A 149 28.22 11.60 -21.32
C LEU A 149 29.08 12.17 -20.19
N ILE A 150 28.84 11.69 -18.97
CA ILE A 150 29.65 11.99 -17.79
C ILE A 150 30.33 10.69 -17.40
N MET A 151 31.65 10.63 -17.55
CA MET A 151 32.46 9.47 -17.14
C MET A 151 33.10 9.79 -15.80
N VAL A 152 32.90 8.93 -14.81
CA VAL A 152 33.51 9.05 -13.49
C VAL A 152 34.48 7.88 -13.33
N SER A 153 35.75 8.18 -13.07
CA SER A 153 36.76 7.17 -12.79
C SER A 153 37.19 7.27 -11.33
N ASP A 154 37.12 6.14 -10.63
CA ASP A 154 37.73 5.99 -9.32
C ASP A 154 39.22 5.68 -9.54
N GLN A 155 40.11 6.58 -9.15
CA GLN A 155 41.54 6.25 -9.14
C GLN A 155 41.84 5.41 -7.90
N ALA A 156 41.40 4.15 -7.94
CA ALA A 156 41.91 3.09 -7.10
C ALA A 156 43.03 2.35 -7.86
N GLY A 157 44.20 3.00 -7.96
CA GLY A 157 45.52 2.37 -8.06
C GLY A 157 45.96 1.72 -9.37
N GLN A 158 46.80 2.43 -10.15
CA GLN A 158 48.25 2.21 -10.31
C GLN A 158 48.83 3.15 -11.37
#